data_AF-A0A235GCM9-F1
#
_entry.id   AF-A0A235GCM9-F1
#
_cell.length_a   1.000
_cell.length_b   1.000
_cell.length_c   1.000
_cell.angle_alpha   90.00
_cell.angle_beta   90.00
_cell.angle_gamma   90.00
#
_symmetry.space_group_name_H-M   'P 1'
#
loop_
_entity.id
_entity.type
_entity.pdbx_description
1 polymer ?
#
loop_
_entity_poly.entity_id
_entity_poly.type
_entity_poly.pdbx_seq_one_letter_code
_entity_poly.pdbx_strand_id
1 'polypeptide(L)'
;MSRSRMAVAALMIPIAAGAVAVFGAGAASAATPYSGDGFVGVTFDQNETRFLADTNTADFLEGIPHEYWGVYLGKGSIYQTPEHIVFATIGQLVDESARNRGEVAFTVNNPAIWNSTIDIVQSW
;
A
#
# COMPACT_ATOMS: atom_id res chain seq x y z
N MET A 1 -2.39 20.27 17.97
CA MET A 1 -1.65 19.09 17.46
C MET A 1 -0.98 18.40 18.64
N SER A 2 -1.25 17.11 18.89
CA SER A 2 -0.52 16.37 19.94
C SER A 2 0.84 15.92 19.42
N ARG A 3 1.84 15.93 20.29
CA ARG A 3 3.23 15.52 19.98
C ARG A 3 3.33 14.09 19.42
N SER A 4 2.36 13.22 19.74
CA SER A 4 2.27 11.86 19.24
C SER A 4 2.08 11.77 17.71
N ARG A 5 1.33 12.68 17.09
CA ARG A 5 1.10 12.65 15.63
C ARG A 5 2.33 13.06 14.81
N MET A 6 3.16 13.97 15.32
CA MET A 6 4.39 14.39 14.65
C MET A 6 5.52 13.35 14.76
N ALA A 7 5.56 12.60 15.86
CA ALA A 7 6.53 11.51 16.04
C ALA A 7 6.32 10.38 15.02
N VAL A 8 5.07 10.05 14.69
CA VAL A 8 4.72 9.04 13.67
C VAL A 8 5.21 9.48 12.29
N ALA A 9 4.95 10.74 11.90
CA ALA A 9 5.42 11.27 10.62
C ALA A 9 6.95 11.23 10.47
N ALA A 10 7.70 11.52 11.54
CA ALA A 10 9.16 11.47 11.54
C ALA A 10 9.72 10.03 11.45
N LEU A 11 9.00 9.03 11.97
CA LEU A 11 9.36 7.61 11.91
C LEU A 11 9.07 6.96 10.55
N MET A 12 8.27 7.60 9.70
CA MET A 12 7.75 7.02 8.45
C MET A 12 8.57 7.39 7.21
N ILE A 13 9.30 8.50 7.25
CA ILE A 13 10.24 8.90 6.18
C ILE A 13 11.34 7.85 5.93
N PRO A 14 11.92 7.18 6.96
CA PRO A 14 12.85 6.06 6.76
C PRO A 14 12.19 4.81 6.15
N ILE A 15 10.90 4.58 6.39
CA ILE A 15 10.17 3.40 5.87
C ILE A 15 9.99 3.51 4.36
N ALA A 16 9.72 4.72 3.84
CA ALA A 16 9.61 4.94 2.40
C ALA A 16 10.93 4.66 1.65
N ALA A 17 12.08 5.04 2.22
CA ALA A 17 13.39 4.70 1.68
C ALA A 17 13.73 3.20 1.83
N GLY A 18 13.25 2.57 2.92
CA GLY A 18 13.40 1.13 3.17
C GLY A 18 12.57 0.26 2.24
N ALA A 19 11.33 0.65 1.92
CA ALA A 19 10.45 -0.07 1.02
C ALA A 19 11.04 -0.14 -0.39
N VAL A 20 11.53 0.98 -0.94
CA VAL A 20 12.22 1.01 -2.24
C VAL A 20 13.45 0.11 -2.26
N ALA A 21 14.18 0.01 -1.14
CA ALA A 21 15.35 -0.87 -1.02
C ALA A 21 14.98 -2.36 -0.86
N VAL A 22 13.88 -2.69 -0.18
CA VAL A 22 13.39 -4.06 0.02
C VAL A 22 12.83 -4.65 -1.28
N PHE A 23 12.13 -3.85 -2.09
CA PHE A 23 11.53 -4.32 -3.34
C PHE A 23 12.49 -4.28 -4.55
N GLY A 24 13.53 -3.44 -4.52
CA GLY A 24 14.49 -3.31 -5.64
C GLY A 24 15.55 -4.41 -5.77
N ALA A 25 15.69 -5.30 -4.77
CA ALA A 25 16.80 -6.28 -4.75
C ALA A 25 16.48 -7.65 -5.39
N GLY A 26 15.23 -7.90 -5.84
CA GLY A 26 14.82 -9.25 -6.28
C GLY A 26 13.83 -9.35 -7.45
N ALA A 27 13.17 -8.27 -7.88
CA ALA A 27 12.24 -8.29 -9.01
C ALA A 27 12.92 -7.74 -10.27
N ALA A 28 12.72 -8.39 -11.42
CA ALA A 28 13.27 -7.96 -12.72
C ALA A 28 12.59 -6.69 -13.30
N SER A 29 11.81 -5.99 -12.50
CA SER A 29 11.19 -4.70 -12.74
C SER A 29 11.35 -3.90 -11.44
N ALA A 30 11.67 -2.62 -11.54
CA ALA A 30 11.90 -1.78 -10.38
C ALA A 30 10.58 -1.11 -10.01
N ALA A 31 10.01 -1.52 -8.88
CA ALA A 31 8.77 -0.95 -8.35
C ALA A 31 8.83 0.58 -8.47
N THR A 32 7.80 1.17 -9.08
CA THR A 32 7.87 2.56 -9.55
C THR A 32 7.56 3.51 -8.41
N PRO A 33 8.54 4.27 -7.87
CA PRO A 33 8.28 5.21 -6.81
C PRO A 33 7.50 6.42 -7.35
N TYR A 34 6.60 6.97 -6.55
CA TYR A 34 5.91 8.22 -6.84
C TYR A 34 5.69 9.02 -5.55
N SER A 35 5.41 10.31 -5.69
CA SER A 35 5.17 11.19 -4.55
C SER A 35 4.28 12.35 -4.98
N GLY A 36 3.66 13.00 -4.01
CA GLY A 36 2.85 14.18 -4.21
C GLY A 36 2.70 14.98 -2.93
N ASP A 37 1.69 15.86 -2.89
CA ASP A 37 1.47 16.75 -1.76
C ASP A 37 1.10 15.96 -0.49
N GLY A 38 2.11 15.73 0.35
CA GLY A 38 1.95 15.06 1.63
C GLY A 38 1.90 13.54 1.55
N PHE A 39 2.39 12.91 0.49
CA PHE A 39 2.55 11.45 0.44
C PHE A 39 3.75 11.01 -0.40
N VAL A 40 4.24 9.81 -0.11
CA VAL A 40 5.22 9.08 -0.90
C VAL A 40 4.72 7.65 -1.08
N GLY A 41 4.92 7.05 -2.25
CA GLY A 41 4.38 5.74 -2.55
C GLY A 41 5.20 4.99 -3.57
N VAL A 42 4.76 3.76 -3.82
CA VAL A 42 5.33 2.86 -4.80
C VAL A 42 4.20 2.11 -5.50
N THR A 43 4.27 2.04 -6.83
CA THR A 43 3.35 1.26 -7.66
C THR A 43 4.08 0.05 -8.18
N PHE A 44 3.40 -1.09 -8.13
CA PHE A 44 3.89 -2.36 -8.66
C PHE A 44 3.12 -2.67 -9.93
N ASP A 45 3.84 -2.91 -11.02
CA ASP A 45 3.26 -3.37 -12.27
C ASP A 45 2.63 -4.76 -12.13
N GLN A 46 2.01 -5.27 -13.19
CA GLN A 46 1.36 -6.58 -13.17
C GLN A 46 2.28 -7.73 -12.74
N ASN A 47 3.52 -7.76 -13.20
CA ASN A 47 4.47 -8.83 -12.89
C ASN A 47 4.97 -8.71 -11.46
N GLU A 48 5.19 -7.48 -11.00
CA GLU A 48 5.61 -7.18 -9.63
C GLU A 48 4.51 -7.46 -8.63
N THR A 49 3.26 -7.08 -8.94
CA THR A 49 2.08 -7.41 -8.13
C THR A 49 1.92 -8.92 -7.99
N ARG A 50 2.16 -9.66 -9.08
CA ARG A 50 2.20 -11.12 -9.02
C ARG A 50 3.35 -11.65 -8.17
N PHE A 51 4.54 -11.07 -8.27
CA PHE A 51 5.66 -11.43 -7.41
C PHE A 51 5.35 -11.18 -5.93
N LEU A 52 4.71 -10.05 -5.59
CA LEU A 52 4.27 -9.75 -4.23
C LEU A 52 3.28 -10.78 -3.70
N ALA A 53 2.29 -11.16 -4.53
CA ALA A 53 1.33 -12.22 -4.20
C ALA A 53 2.04 -13.57 -3.96
N ASP A 54 2.94 -13.97 -4.86
CA ASP A 54 3.64 -15.26 -4.79
C ASP A 54 4.60 -15.34 -3.58
N THR A 55 5.10 -14.20 -3.09
CA THR A 55 6.08 -14.13 -1.98
C THR A 55 5.49 -13.73 -0.63
N ASN A 56 4.22 -13.28 -0.60
CA ASN A 56 3.58 -12.66 0.56
C ASN A 56 4.40 -11.49 1.15
N THR A 57 5.22 -10.82 0.33
CA THR A 57 6.10 -9.75 0.85
C THR A 57 5.28 -8.59 1.40
N ALA A 58 4.05 -8.35 0.93
CA ALA A 58 3.23 -7.24 1.42
C ALA A 58 2.68 -7.44 2.84
N ASP A 59 2.76 -8.64 3.42
CA ASP A 59 2.24 -8.96 4.75
C ASP A 59 2.96 -8.19 5.88
N PHE A 60 4.15 -7.63 5.66
CA PHE A 60 4.81 -6.81 6.69
C PHE A 60 3.98 -5.56 7.05
N LEU A 61 3.13 -5.09 6.13
CA LEU A 61 2.26 -3.93 6.34
C LEU A 61 1.08 -4.26 7.27
N GLU A 62 0.76 -5.54 7.50
CA GLU A 62 -0.25 -5.99 8.47
C GLU A 62 0.07 -5.58 9.92
N GLY A 63 1.34 -5.24 10.20
CA GLY A 63 1.73 -4.69 11.51
C GLY A 63 1.12 -3.31 11.80
N ILE A 64 0.56 -2.64 10.79
CA ILE A 64 -0.10 -1.34 10.93
C ILE A 64 -1.58 -1.58 11.21
N PRO A 65 -2.17 -1.03 12.28
CA PRO A 65 -3.59 -1.23 12.58
C PRO A 65 -4.51 -0.75 11.44
N HIS A 66 -5.56 -1.52 11.15
CA HIS A 66 -6.51 -1.26 10.06
C HIS A 66 -7.12 0.15 10.11
N GLU A 67 -7.30 0.77 11.28
CA GLU A 67 -7.85 2.12 11.38
C GLU A 67 -6.99 3.21 10.71
N TYR A 68 -5.75 2.89 10.36
CA TYR A 68 -4.82 3.79 9.67
C TYR A 68 -4.78 3.57 8.16
N TRP A 69 -5.58 2.65 7.62
CA TRP A 69 -5.55 2.28 6.21
C TRP A 69 -6.65 3.00 5.41
N GLY A 70 -6.30 3.45 4.21
CA GLY A 70 -7.26 3.76 3.15
C GLY A 70 -7.18 2.68 2.08
N VAL A 71 -8.31 2.03 1.76
CA VAL A 71 -8.33 1.00 0.71
C VAL A 71 -9.18 1.48 -0.45
N TYR A 72 -8.54 1.54 -1.63
CA TYR A 72 -9.17 1.93 -2.88
C TYR A 72 -9.25 0.70 -3.77
N LEU A 73 -10.41 0.05 -3.71
CA LEU A 73 -10.65 -1.19 -4.41
C LEU A 73 -10.76 -0.96 -5.92
N GLY A 74 -10.22 -1.89 -6.68
CA GLY A 74 -10.38 -1.90 -8.12
C GLY A 74 -11.84 -2.18 -8.49
N LYS A 75 -12.23 -1.80 -9.71
CA LYS A 75 -13.62 -1.89 -10.15
C LYS A 75 -14.09 -3.34 -10.15
N GLY A 76 -15.12 -3.63 -9.36
CA GLY A 76 -15.71 -4.97 -9.26
C GLY A 76 -14.94 -5.91 -8.32
N SER A 77 -14.11 -5.36 -7.42
CA SER A 77 -13.45 -6.14 -6.37
C SER A 77 -14.44 -6.99 -5.57
N ILE A 78 -14.05 -8.21 -5.24
CA ILE A 78 -14.82 -9.14 -4.40
C ILE A 78 -14.90 -8.67 -2.95
N TYR A 79 -14.05 -7.72 -2.55
CA TYR A 79 -14.06 -7.10 -1.22
C TYR A 79 -14.92 -5.83 -1.15
N GLN A 80 -15.57 -5.46 -2.26
CA GLN A 80 -16.46 -4.30 -2.27
C GLN A 80 -17.74 -4.62 -1.48
N THR A 81 -17.97 -3.86 -0.40
CA THR A 81 -19.19 -3.94 0.40
C THR A 81 -20.06 -2.70 0.24
N PRO A 82 -21.39 -2.79 0.44
CA PRO A 82 -22.30 -1.63 0.35
C PRO A 82 -21.98 -0.52 1.36
N GLU A 83 -21.36 -0.86 2.49
CA GLU A 83 -21.05 0.06 3.59
C GLU A 83 -19.65 0.69 3.45
N HIS A 84 -18.94 0.42 2.35
CA HIS A 84 -17.54 0.85 2.12
C HIS A 84 -16.55 0.33 3.18
N ILE A 85 -16.91 -0.75 3.88
CA ILE A 85 -16.02 -1.43 4.83
C ILE A 85 -15.30 -2.54 4.08
N VAL A 86 -13.97 -2.53 4.11
CA VAL A 86 -13.16 -3.57 3.47
C VAL A 86 -12.77 -4.62 4.50
N PHE A 87 -13.22 -5.85 4.30
CA PHE A 87 -12.85 -7.02 5.10
C PHE A 87 -11.83 -7.85 4.33
N ALA A 88 -10.60 -7.35 4.23
CA ALA A 88 -9.50 -8.03 3.56
C ALA A 88 -8.18 -7.74 4.27
N THR A 89 -7.25 -8.70 4.22
CA THR A 89 -5.84 -8.45 4.51
C THR A 89 -5.17 -7.78 3.30
N ILE A 90 -4.04 -7.13 3.49
CA ILE A 90 -3.19 -6.60 2.42
C ILE A 90 -2.79 -7.73 1.47
N GLY A 91 -2.38 -8.88 1.99
CA GLY A 91 -2.08 -10.05 1.15
C GLY A 91 -3.27 -10.44 0.26
N GLN A 92 -4.49 -10.41 0.78
CA GLN A 92 -5.71 -10.67 0.01
C GLN A 92 -5.98 -9.61 -1.08
N LEU A 93 -5.70 -8.33 -0.79
CA LEU A 93 -5.83 -7.24 -1.76
C LEU A 93 -4.79 -7.34 -2.88
N VAL A 94 -3.56 -7.76 -2.55
CA VAL A 94 -2.49 -8.00 -3.52
C VAL A 94 -2.81 -9.23 -4.38
N ASP A 95 -3.25 -10.32 -3.76
CA ASP A 95 -3.69 -11.54 -4.45
C ASP A 95 -4.80 -11.26 -5.45
N GLU A 96 -5.79 -10.46 -5.06
CA GLU A 96 -6.87 -10.07 -5.96
C GLU A 96 -6.35 -9.24 -7.13
N SER A 97 -5.46 -8.27 -6.89
CA SER A 97 -4.86 -7.46 -7.94
C SER A 97 -4.09 -8.34 -8.93
N ALA A 98 -3.29 -9.28 -8.43
CA ALA A 98 -2.55 -10.24 -9.25
C ALA A 98 -3.49 -11.15 -10.07
N ARG A 99 -4.58 -11.65 -9.46
CA ARG A 99 -5.59 -12.49 -10.15
C ARG A 99 -6.28 -11.74 -11.28
N ASN A 100 -6.54 -10.45 -11.10
CA ASN A 100 -7.15 -9.59 -12.12
C ASN A 100 -6.14 -9.04 -13.13
N ARG A 101 -4.88 -9.49 -13.10
CA ARG A 101 -3.81 -9.01 -14.00
C ARG A 101 -3.57 -7.50 -13.85
N GLY A 102 -3.88 -6.97 -12.68
CA GLY A 102 -3.78 -5.56 -12.34
C GLY A 102 -2.52 -5.21 -11.56
N GLU A 103 -2.53 -3.98 -11.07
CA GLU A 103 -1.47 -3.32 -10.32
C GLU A 103 -1.92 -3.06 -8.88
N VAL A 104 -0.95 -3.02 -7.97
CA VAL A 104 -1.17 -2.52 -6.61
C VAL A 104 -0.21 -1.36 -6.33
N ALA A 105 -0.68 -0.36 -5.62
CA ALA A 105 0.16 0.72 -5.10
C ALA A 105 -0.01 0.86 -3.59
N PHE A 106 1.10 1.18 -2.92
CA PHE A 106 1.10 1.52 -1.50
C PHE A 106 1.59 2.95 -1.34
N THR A 107 0.89 3.76 -0.55
CA THR A 107 1.35 5.09 -0.14
C THR A 107 1.57 5.16 1.36
N VAL A 108 2.46 6.07 1.73
CA VAL A 108 2.68 6.54 3.08
C VAL A 108 2.31 8.02 3.10
N ASN A 109 1.30 8.34 3.89
CA ASN A 109 0.67 9.66 3.90
C ASN A 109 1.05 10.47 5.13
N ASN A 110 1.09 11.79 4.96
CA ASN A 110 1.19 12.73 6.06
C ASN A 110 -0.18 12.85 6.77
N PRO A 111 -0.31 12.41 8.03
CA PRO A 111 -1.59 12.42 8.75
C PRO A 111 -2.05 13.84 9.15
N ALA A 112 -1.23 14.87 8.88
CA ALA A 112 -1.66 16.26 9.01
C ALA A 112 -2.51 16.74 7.82
N ILE A 113 -2.47 16.00 6.70
CA ILE A 113 -3.13 16.34 5.43
C ILE A 113 -4.20 15.28 5.09
N TRP A 114 -3.87 14.01 5.29
CA TRP A 114 -4.70 12.86 4.92
C TRP A 114 -5.28 12.15 6.16
N ASN A 115 -6.44 11.51 6.00
CA ASN A 115 -7.09 10.75 7.08
C ASN A 115 -6.46 9.37 7.30
N SER A 116 -5.99 8.74 6.21
CA SER A 116 -5.24 7.49 6.24
C SER A 116 -3.75 7.79 6.38
N THR A 117 -3.04 6.86 7.01
CA THR A 117 -1.59 6.87 7.15
C THR A 117 -0.94 6.04 6.04
N ILE A 118 -1.61 4.97 5.60
CA ILE A 118 -1.23 4.13 4.48
C ILE A 118 -2.42 4.03 3.53
N ASP A 119 -2.21 4.19 2.23
CA ASP A 119 -3.21 3.77 1.24
C ASP A 119 -2.77 2.50 0.51
N ILE A 120 -3.75 1.66 0.20
CA ILE A 120 -3.64 0.50 -0.67
C ILE A 120 -4.57 0.73 -1.84
N VAL A 121 -4.01 0.82 -3.04
CA VAL A 121 -4.77 1.12 -4.26
C VAL A 121 -4.65 -0.04 -5.22
N GLN A 122 -5.78 -0.59 -5.65
CA GLN A 122 -5.82 -1.60 -6.71
C GLN A 122 -6.28 -0.98 -8.03
N SER A 123 -5.72 -1.44 -9.15
CA SER A 123 -6.08 -0.97 -10.50
C SER A 123 -6.03 -2.10 -11.53
N TRP A 124 -7.04 -2.20 -12.40
CA TRP A 124 -7.10 -3.12 -13.56
C TRP A 124 -8.11 -2.64 -14.62
#